data_AF-A0A392NEU0-F1
#
_entry.id   AF-A0A392NEU0-F1
#
_cell.length_a   1.000
_cell.length_b   1.000
_cell.length_c   1.000
_cell.angle_alpha   90.00
_cell.angle_beta   90.00
_cell.angle_gamma   90.00
#
_symmetry.space_group_name_H-M   'P 1'
#
loop_
_entity.id
_entity.type
_entity.pdbx_description
1 polymer ?
#
loop_
_entity_poly.entity_id
_entity_poly.type
_entity_poly.pdbx_seq_one_letter_code
_entity_poly.pdbx_strand_id
1 'polypeptide(L)'
;MVGSAYYVAPEVLRRNYGKEIDIWSAGIILYILLSGVPPFWAETEKGIFNAILEGELDFVSEPWPSISDSAKDLVRKMLTQDPKKRITSIQVL
;
A
#
# COMPACT_ATOMS: atom_id res chain seq x y z
N MET A 1 -8.18 -18.23 3.80
CA MET A 1 -7.00 -17.56 3.25
C MET A 1 -6.53 -16.59 4.31
N VAL A 2 -5.61 -16.99 5.19
CA VAL A 2 -5.19 -16.16 6.32
C VAL A 2 -3.86 -15.53 5.93
N GLY A 3 -3.80 -14.19 5.89
CA GLY A 3 -2.58 -13.43 5.63
C GLY A 3 -2.48 -12.75 4.26
N SER A 4 -3.21 -13.18 3.22
CA SER A 4 -3.00 -12.63 1.86
C SER A 4 -3.68 -11.27 1.62
N ALA A 5 -4.88 -11.02 2.18
CA ALA A 5 -5.71 -9.86 1.81
C ALA A 5 -5.03 -8.49 2.01
N TYR A 6 -4.21 -8.34 3.04
CA TYR A 6 -3.57 -7.06 3.38
C TYR A 6 -2.55 -6.58 2.35
N TYR A 7 -2.00 -7.49 1.54
CA TYR A 7 -0.94 -7.17 0.58
C TYR A 7 -1.47 -7.06 -0.86
N VAL A 8 -2.76 -7.33 -1.08
CA VAL A 8 -3.33 -7.42 -2.42
C VAL A 8 -3.54 -6.02 -3.01
N ALA A 9 -3.05 -5.81 -4.23
CA ALA A 9 -3.30 -4.59 -4.98
C ALA A 9 -4.77 -4.51 -5.48
N PRO A 10 -5.38 -3.31 -5.56
CA PRO A 10 -6.78 -3.14 -5.96
C PRO A 10 -7.16 -3.84 -7.28
N GLU A 11 -6.24 -3.89 -8.24
CA GLU A 11 -6.46 -4.48 -9.57
C GLU A 11 -6.46 -6.03 -9.58
N VAL A 12 -5.88 -6.68 -8.56
CA VAL A 12 -5.94 -8.15 -8.44
C VAL A 12 -7.38 -8.59 -8.21
N LEU A 13 -8.17 -7.81 -7.47
CA LEU A 13 -9.60 -8.04 -7.28
C LEU A 13 -10.37 -7.99 -8.61
N ARG A 14 -9.82 -7.30 -9.62
CA ARG A 14 -10.39 -7.17 -10.97
C ARG A 14 -9.84 -8.19 -11.97
N ARG A 15 -8.98 -9.13 -11.53
CA ARG A 15 -8.34 -10.18 -12.36
C ARG A 15 -7.59 -9.67 -13.60
N ASN A 16 -7.14 -8.42 -13.60
CA ASN A 16 -6.36 -7.83 -14.67
C ASN A 16 -5.15 -7.10 -14.05
N TYR A 17 -4.05 -7.83 -13.88
CA TYR A 17 -2.87 -7.34 -13.17
C TYR A 17 -1.57 -7.62 -13.94
N GLY A 18 -0.61 -6.70 -13.79
CA GLY A 18 0.76 -6.83 -14.28
C GLY A 18 1.76 -6.88 -13.13
N LYS A 19 3.03 -6.57 -13.39
CA LYS A 19 4.13 -6.61 -12.40
C LYS A 19 4.01 -5.54 -11.32
N GLU A 20 3.15 -4.55 -11.52
CA GLU A 20 2.94 -3.41 -10.65
C GLU A 20 2.36 -3.82 -9.29
N ILE A 21 1.75 -5.01 -9.18
CA ILE A 21 1.22 -5.55 -7.92
C ILE A 21 2.31 -5.83 -6.89
N ASP A 22 3.53 -6.14 -7.35
CA ASP A 22 4.66 -6.41 -6.46
C ASP A 22 5.15 -5.11 -5.82
N ILE A 23 5.09 -3.99 -6.56
CA ILE A 23 5.38 -2.65 -6.01
C ILE A 23 4.37 -2.27 -4.94
N TRP A 24 3.09 -2.56 -5.16
CA TRP A 24 2.06 -2.33 -4.15
C TRP A 24 2.37 -3.15 -2.88
N SER A 25 2.60 -4.46 -3.04
CA SER A 25 2.92 -5.35 -1.93
C SER A 25 4.15 -4.89 -1.15
N ALA A 26 5.21 -4.47 -1.86
CA ALA A 26 6.40 -3.88 -1.25
C ALA A 26 6.10 -2.55 -0.53
N GLY A 27 5.19 -1.73 -1.05
CA GLY A 27 4.73 -0.50 -0.41
C GLY A 27 3.98 -0.76 0.90
N ILE A 28 3.14 -1.79 0.95
CA ILE A 28 2.46 -2.23 2.18
C ILE A 28 3.51 -2.67 3.21
N ILE A 29 4.48 -3.49 2.80
CA ILE A 29 5.56 -3.94 3.68
C ILE A 29 6.38 -2.77 4.20
N LEU A 30 6.76 -1.83 3.32
CA LEU A 30 7.52 -0.64 3.71
C LEU A 30 6.74 0.22 4.72
N TYR A 31 5.44 0.43 4.50
CA TYR A 31 4.58 1.14 5.45
C TYR A 31 4.60 0.47 6.83
N ILE A 32 4.47 -0.87 6.87
CA ILE A 32 4.52 -1.64 8.12
C ILE A 32 5.90 -1.54 8.79
N LEU A 33 6.98 -1.63 8.03
CA LEU A 33 8.34 -1.53 8.59
C LEU A 33 8.60 -0.15 9.22
N LEU A 34 8.03 0.90 8.66
CA LEU A 34 8.19 2.28 9.15
C LEU A 34 7.28 2.60 10.34
N SER A 35 6.02 2.15 10.32
CA SER A 35 4.99 2.53 11.30
C SER A 35 4.65 1.46 12.34
N GLY A 36 4.96 0.19 12.06
CA GLY A 36 4.59 -0.96 12.87
C GLY A 36 3.16 -1.48 12.64
N VAL A 37 2.35 -0.83 11.79
CA VAL A 37 0.94 -1.19 11.54
C VAL A 37 0.62 -1.24 10.05
N PRO A 38 -0.38 -2.03 9.59
CA PRO A 38 -0.78 -2.03 8.19
C PRO A 38 -1.47 -0.70 7.81
N PRO A 39 -1.32 -0.23 6.55
CA PRO A 39 -1.98 1.00 6.08
C PRO A 39 -3.50 0.84 5.93
N PHE A 40 -3.96 -0.38 5.65
CA PHE A 40 -5.37 -0.69 5.46
C PHE A 40 -5.78 -1.78 6.46
N TRP A 41 -6.76 -1.46 7.31
CA TRP A 41 -7.23 -2.38 8.34
C TRP A 41 -8.74 -2.30 8.52
N ALA A 42 -9.37 -3.45 8.76
CA ALA A 42 -10.75 -3.56 9.21
C ALA A 42 -10.96 -4.91 9.91
N GLU A 43 -12.05 -5.05 10.64
CA GLU A 43 -12.42 -6.30 11.34
C GLU A 43 -12.80 -7.45 10.39
N THR A 44 -13.15 -7.14 9.15
CA THR A 44 -13.59 -8.12 8.15
C THR A 44 -12.79 -8.01 6.86
N GLU A 45 -12.63 -9.12 6.14
CA GLU A 45 -11.94 -9.16 4.84
C GLU A 45 -12.57 -8.19 3.83
N LYS A 46 -13.91 -8.13 3.80
CA LYS A 46 -14.64 -7.16 2.97
C LYS A 46 -14.31 -5.71 3.35
N GLY A 47 -14.18 -5.42 4.65
CA GLY A 47 -13.77 -4.10 5.13
C GLY A 47 -12.35 -3.74 4.69
N ILE A 48 -11.42 -4.70 4.74
CA ILE A 48 -10.05 -4.49 4.27
C ILE A 48 -10.04 -4.18 2.77
N PHE A 49 -10.83 -4.91 1.96
CA PHE A 49 -10.95 -4.62 0.53
C PHE A 49 -11.55 -3.24 0.27
N ASN A 50 -12.56 -2.83 1.03
CA ASN A 50 -13.11 -1.48 0.92
C ASN A 50 -12.04 -0.42 1.24
N ALA A 51 -11.27 -0.58 2.33
CA ALA A 51 -10.20 0.33 2.69
C ALA A 51 -9.10 0.41 1.61
N ILE A 52 -8.72 -0.73 1.01
CA ILE A 52 -7.79 -0.78 -0.13
C ILE A 52 -8.33 -0.01 -1.35
N LEU A 53 -9.64 -0.15 -1.62
CA LEU A 53 -10.32 0.53 -2.72
C LEU A 53 -10.52 2.02 -2.48
N GLU A 54 -10.63 2.46 -1.23
CA GLU A 54 -10.62 3.88 -0.83
C GLU A 54 -9.22 4.47 -0.97
N GLY A 55 -8.18 3.74 -0.54
CA GLY A 55 -6.78 4.12 -0.76
C GLY A 55 -6.29 5.27 0.13
N GLU A 56 -7.02 5.60 1.19
CA GLU A 56 -6.63 6.61 2.17
C GLU A 56 -5.44 6.10 3.01
N LEU A 57 -4.37 6.90 3.10
CA LEU A 57 -3.17 6.58 3.86
C LEU A 57 -3.00 7.57 5.01
N ASP A 58 -2.77 7.06 6.22
CA ASP A 58 -2.44 7.88 7.37
C ASP A 58 -0.94 8.16 7.43
N PHE A 59 -0.58 9.45 7.38
CA PHE A 59 0.79 9.93 7.59
C PHE A 59 0.85 10.98 8.70
N VAL A 60 -0.18 11.07 9.53
CA VAL A 60 -0.36 12.06 10.60
C VAL A 60 -0.21 11.41 11.96
N SER A 61 -0.71 10.18 12.16
CA SER A 61 -0.54 9.47 13.42
C SER A 61 0.90 9.06 13.68
N GLU A 62 1.33 9.04 14.93
CA GLU A 62 2.65 8.54 15.32
C GLU A 62 2.90 7.12 14.78
N PRO A 63 4.10 6.79 14.27
CA PRO A 63 5.32 7.62 14.28
C PRO A 63 5.50 8.51 13.04
N TRP A 64 4.50 8.63 12.16
CA TRP A 64 4.65 9.28 10.85
C TRP A 64 5.15 10.73 10.88
N PRO A 65 4.77 11.61 11.83
CA PRO A 65 5.32 12.95 11.90
C PRO A 65 6.86 12.97 11.97
N SER A 66 7.47 11.96 12.62
CA SER A 66 8.93 11.83 12.77
C SER A 66 9.65 11.18 11.59
N ILE A 67 8.93 10.49 10.70
CA ILE A 67 9.48 9.83 9.52
C ILE A 67 9.77 10.87 8.42
N SER A 68 10.85 10.68 7.66
CA SER A 68 11.26 11.60 6.61
C SER A 68 10.20 11.77 5.51
N ASP A 69 10.12 12.98 4.95
CA ASP A 69 9.18 13.27 3.86
C ASP A 69 9.48 12.45 2.60
N SER A 70 10.75 12.12 2.35
CA SER A 70 11.15 11.25 1.24
C SER A 70 10.63 9.82 1.40
N ALA A 71 10.63 9.27 2.62
CA ALA A 71 10.06 7.95 2.87
C ALA A 71 8.54 7.96 2.70
N LYS A 72 7.84 9.00 3.20
CA LYS A 72 6.40 9.18 2.98
C LYS A 72 6.06 9.30 1.50
N ASP A 73 6.83 10.09 0.75
CA ASP A 73 6.65 10.27 -0.70
C ASP A 73 6.85 8.95 -1.46
N LEU A 74 7.88 8.17 -1.13
CA LEU A 74 8.09 6.85 -1.71
C LEU A 74 6.88 5.93 -1.45
N VAL A 75 6.39 5.86 -0.21
CA VAL A 75 5.23 5.03 0.14
C VAL A 75 3.99 5.47 -0.65
N ARG A 76 3.71 6.77 -0.78
CA ARG A 76 2.58 7.27 -1.61
C ARG A 76 2.69 6.83 -3.06
N LYS A 77 3.89 6.90 -3.64
CA LYS A 77 4.16 6.51 -5.03
C LYS A 77 4.02 5.00 -5.24
N MET A 78 4.43 4.18 -4.28
CA MET A 78 4.28 2.72 -4.30
C MET A 78 2.82 2.28 -4.11
N LEU A 79 2.06 2.99 -3.26
CA LEU A 79 0.65 2.72 -2.97
C LEU A 79 -0.31 3.57 -3.83
N THR A 80 0.14 4.01 -5.01
CA THR A 80 -0.73 4.67 -5.97
C THR A 80 -1.74 3.67 -6.56
N GLN A 81 -3.03 4.01 -6.47
CA GLN A 81 -4.12 3.12 -6.88
C GLN A 81 -4.12 2.78 -8.38
N ASP A 82 -3.85 3.76 -9.24
CA ASP A 82 -3.74 3.53 -10.68
C ASP A 82 -2.39 2.85 -10.98
N PRO A 83 -2.37 1.56 -11.38
CA PRO A 83 -1.12 0.85 -11.61
C PRO A 83 -0.27 1.49 -12.71
N LYS A 84 -0.88 2.23 -13.66
CA LYS A 84 -0.13 2.93 -14.72
C LYS A 84 0.61 4.17 -14.23
N LYS A 85 0.20 4.72 -13.09
CA LYS A 85 0.84 5.87 -12.43
C LYS A 85 1.71 5.46 -11.25
N ARG A 86 1.57 4.21 -10.79
CA ARG A 86 2.39 3.63 -9.73
C ARG A 86 3.84 3.60 -10.17
N ILE A 87 4.73 3.97 -9.25
CA ILE A 87 6.17 3.98 -9.52
C ILE A 87 6.65 2.60 -9.96
N THR A 88 7.55 2.57 -10.94
CA THR A 88 8.11 1.31 -11.44
C THR A 88 9.31 0.87 -10.59
N SER A 89 9.64 -0.41 -10.61
CA SER A 89 10.81 -0.95 -9.89
C SER A 89 12.12 -0.25 -10.25
N ILE A 90 12.26 0.24 -11.48
CA ILE A 90 13.46 0.95 -11.96
C ILE A 90 13.57 2.35 -11.33
N GLN A 91 12.44 2.97 -10.96
CA GLN A 91 12.38 4.31 -10.38
C GLN A 91 12.45 4.30 -8.84
N VAL A 92 12.34 3.13 -8.21
CA VAL A 92 12.43 2.95 -6.75
C VAL A 92 13.90 2.90 -6.27
N LEU A 93 14.84 2.61 -7.17
CA LEU A 93 16.30 2.57 -6.92
C LEU A 93 16.93 3.97 -6.98
#